data_AF-A0A9N9IT14-F1
#
_entry.id   AF-A0A9N9IT14-F1
#
_cell.length_a   1.000
_cell.length_b   1.000
_cell.length_c   1.000
_cell.angle_alpha   90.00
_cell.angle_beta   90.00
_cell.angle_gamma   90.00
#
_symmetry.space_group_name_H-M   'P 1'
#
loop_
_entity.id
_entity.type
_entity.pdbx_description
1 polymer ?
#
loop_
_entity_poly.entity_id
_entity_poly.type
_entity_poly.pdbx_seq_one_letter_code
_entity_poly.pdbx_strand_id
1 'polypeptide(L)' 'MKDGKKRKARAIVYKAAVIVEKKTSLLFLSVLEGALANVRPAIEMKSRRMGASKQRVPKEINEAR' A
#
# COMPACT_ATOMS: atom_id res chain seq x y z
N MET A 1 -3.34 7.52 -9.72
CA MET A 1 -3.46 8.23 -11.01
C MET A 1 -3.70 9.69 -10.70
N LYS A 2 -2.80 10.61 -11.10
CA LYS A 2 -2.93 12.04 -10.80
C LYS A 2 -3.55 12.76 -12.00
N ASP A 3 -4.46 13.70 -11.76
CA ASP A 3 -5.15 14.52 -12.77
C ASP A 3 -5.87 13.71 -13.88
N GLY A 4 -6.40 12.52 -13.57
CA GLY A 4 -7.11 11.71 -14.59
C GLY A 4 -6.22 11.05 -15.66
N LYS A 5 -4.88 11.17 -15.57
CA LYS A 5 -3.93 10.71 -16.59
C LYS A 5 -3.74 9.18 -16.60
N LYS A 6 -4.75 8.43 -17.05
CA LYS A 6 -4.77 6.95 -17.07
C LYS A 6 -3.72 6.32 -17.96
N ARG A 7 -3.44 6.92 -19.13
CA ARG A 7 -2.42 6.42 -20.06
C ARG A 7 -1.02 6.49 -19.47
N LYS A 8 -0.65 7.65 -18.88
CA LYS A 8 0.66 7.83 -18.23
C LYS A 8 0.82 6.91 -17.01
N ALA A 9 -0.21 6.79 -16.17
CA ALA A 9 -0.17 5.89 -15.02
C ALA A 9 0.03 4.43 -15.43
N ARG A 10 -0.72 3.93 -16.43
CA ARG A 10 -0.55 2.57 -16.95
C ARG A 10 0.87 2.33 -17.48
N ALA A 11 1.40 3.25 -18.26
CA ALA A 11 2.75 3.13 -18.80
C ALA A 11 3.82 3.01 -17.70
N ILE A 12 3.68 3.75 -16.60
CA ILE A 12 4.61 3.67 -15.46
C ILE A 12 4.50 2.31 -14.76
N VAL A 13 3.28 1.81 -14.51
CA VAL A 13 3.07 0.52 -13.84
C VAL A 13 3.66 -0.63 -14.64
N TYR A 14 3.40 -0.70 -15.96
CA TYR A 14 3.98 -1.77 -16.79
C TYR A 14 5.51 -1.67 -16.90
N LYS A 15 6.08 -0.45 -16.93
CA LYS A 15 7.53 -0.28 -16.87
C LYS A 15 8.10 -0.80 -15.56
N ALA A 16 7.44 -0.54 -14.43
CA ALA A 16 7.85 -1.06 -13.14
C ALA A 16 7.78 -2.60 -13.10
N ALA A 17 6.74 -3.20 -13.69
CA ALA A 17 6.62 -4.65 -13.80
C ALA A 17 7.83 -5.29 -14.49
N VAL A 18 8.23 -4.76 -15.65
CA VAL A 18 9.40 -5.25 -16.38
C VAL A 18 10.70 -5.11 -15.56
N ILE A 19 10.85 -4.03 -14.80
CA ILE A 19 12.04 -3.83 -13.95
C ILE A 19 12.09 -4.88 -12.83
N VAL A 20 10.96 -5.16 -12.19
CA VAL A 20 10.86 -6.15 -11.12
C VAL A 20 11.13 -7.55 -11.66
N GLU A 21 10.50 -7.94 -12.77
CA GLU A 21 10.71 -9.26 -13.37
C GLU A 21 12.18 -9.47 -13.77
N LYS A 22 12.83 -8.46 -14.33
CA LYS A 22 14.27 -8.51 -14.66
C LYS A 22 15.18 -8.65 -13.44
N LYS A 23 14.80 -8.09 -12.29
CA LYS A 23 15.62 -8.12 -11.07
C LYS A 23 15.41 -9.36 -10.22
N THR A 24 14.18 -9.85 -10.18
CA THR A 24 13.77 -10.93 -9.27
C THR A 24 13.56 -12.26 -9.97
N SER A 25 13.48 -12.29 -11.31
CA SER A 25 13.16 -13.48 -12.12
C SER A 25 11.84 -14.18 -11.73
N LEU A 26 11.00 -13.49 -10.97
CA LEU A 26 9.69 -13.92 -10.51
C LEU A 26 8.62 -13.12 -11.23
N LEU A 27 7.43 -13.70 -11.39
CA LEU A 27 6.27 -13.02 -11.95
C LEU A 27 5.94 -11.76 -11.13
N PHE A 28 5.73 -10.63 -11.81
CA PHE A 28 5.42 -9.36 -11.16
C PHE A 28 4.22 -9.44 -10.21
N LEU A 29 3.18 -10.19 -10.59
CA LEU A 29 1.96 -10.34 -9.78
C LEU A 29 2.24 -11.01 -8.43
N SER A 30 3.03 -12.07 -8.40
CA SER A 30 3.38 -12.76 -7.15
C SER A 30 4.22 -11.87 -6.24
N VAL A 31 5.15 -11.10 -6.81
CA VAL A 31 5.94 -10.11 -6.05
C VAL A 31 5.05 -9.00 -5.51
N LEU A 32 4.08 -8.52 -6.30
CA LEU A 32 3.14 -7.48 -5.89
C LEU A 32 2.25 -7.96 -4.74
N GLU A 33 1.70 -9.18 -4.82
CA GLU A 33 0.88 -9.76 -3.76
C GLU A 33 1.66 -9.94 -2.46
N GLY A 34 2.88 -10.49 -2.53
CA GLY A 34 3.76 -10.61 -1.37
C GLY A 34 4.13 -9.25 -0.76
N ALA A 35 4.43 -8.27 -1.60
CA ALA A 35 4.70 -6.90 -1.14
C ALA A 35 3.48 -6.27 -0.46
N LEU A 36 2.27 -6.46 -1.02
CA LEU A 36 1.03 -5.98 -0.41
C LEU A 36 0.76 -6.66 0.94
N ALA A 37 0.99 -7.96 1.05
CA ALA A 37 0.85 -8.69 2.32
C ALA A 37 1.79 -8.14 3.40
N ASN A 38 3.04 -7.83 3.04
CA ASN A 38 4.03 -7.32 3.99
C ASN A 38 3.79 -5.86 4.42
N VAL A 39 3.22 -5.04 3.54
CA VAL A 39 2.97 -3.61 3.82
C VAL A 39 1.62 -3.38 4.50
N ARG A 40 0.72 -4.38 4.50
CA ARG A 40 -0.56 -4.31 5.20
C ARG A 40 -0.33 -4.12 6.70
N PRO A 41 -0.77 -2.99 7.27
CA PRO A 41 -0.67 -2.78 8.71
C PRO A 41 -1.75 -3.60 9.42
N ALA A 42 -1.39 -4.27 10.52
CA ALA A 42 -2.38 -4.93 11.37
C ALA A 42 -3.11 -3.94 12.29
N ILE A 43 -2.43 -2.85 12.68
CA ILE A 43 -2.91 -1.88 13.68
C ILE A 43 -2.73 -0.46 13.14
N GLU A 44 -3.78 0.36 13.20
CA GLU A 44 -3.74 1.79 12.90
C GLU A 44 -3.78 2.60 14.20
N MET A 45 -2.95 3.64 14.27
CA MET A 45 -2.99 4.59 15.37
C MET A 45 -4.01 5.69 15.07
N LYS A 46 -5.14 5.68 15.77
CA LYS A 46 -6.14 6.75 15.66
C LYS A 46 -6.00 7.74 16.81
N SER A 47 -6.01 9.04 16.49
CA SER A 47 -6.05 10.06 17.52
C SER A 47 -7.43 10.03 18.20
N ARG A 48 -7.46 9.89 19.52
CA ARG A 48 -8.65 10.09 20.34
C ARG A 48 -8.37 11.06 21.48
N ARG A 49 -9.42 11.74 21.93
CA ARG A 49 -9.35 12.60 23.13
C ARG A 49 -9.72 11.77 24.34
N MET A 50 -8.84 11.76 25.35
CA MET A 50 -9.08 11.12 26.64
C MET A 50 -8.81 12.16 27.72
N GLY A 51 -9.88 12.62 28.36
CA GLY A 51 -9.82 13.75 29.28
C GLY A 51 -9.34 15.03 28.60
N ALA A 52 -8.35 15.70 29.20
CA ALA A 52 -7.81 16.97 28.71
C ALA A 52 -6.92 16.81 27.45
N SER A 53 -6.35 15.63 27.21
CA SER A 53 -5.26 15.43 26.23
C SER A 53 -5.67 14.55 25.05
N LYS A 54 -5.00 14.76 23.90
CA LYS A 54 -5.11 13.88 22.72
C LYS A 54 -4.08 12.76 22.82
N GLN A 55 -4.50 11.51 22.69
CA GLN A 55 -3.63 10.33 22.71
C GLN A 55 -3.88 9.47 21.47
N ARG A 56 -2.86 8.72 21.04
CA ARG A 56 -2.99 7.76 19.94
C ARG A 56 -3.48 6.43 20.51
N VAL A 57 -4.65 6.01 20.08
CA VAL A 57 -5.25 4.73 20.46
C VAL A 57 -5.04 3.74 19.32
N PRO A 58 -4.40 2.58 19.58
CA PRO A 58 -4.28 1.52 18.59
C PRO A 58 -5.67 0.92 18.31
N LYS A 59 -5.99 0.76 17.03
CA LYS A 59 -7.21 0.08 16.59
C LYS A 59 -6.85 -0.90 15.47
N GLU A 60 -7.46 -2.08 15.50
CA GLU A 60 -7.38 -3.03 14.39
C GLU A 60 -7.96 -2.44 13.11
N ILE A 61 -7.30 -2.76 12.00
CA ILE A 61 -7.68 -2.28 10.65
C ILE A 61 -8.69 -3.25 10.06
N ASN A 62 -9.75 -2.70 9.47
CA ASN A 62 -10.80 -3.48 8.83
C ASN A 62 -10.33 -3.93 7.43
N GLU A 63 -10.61 -5.16 7.02
CA GLU A 63 -10.05 -5.78 5.80
C GLU A 63 -10.30 -5.02 4.49
N ALA A 64 -11.34 -4.18 4.45
CA ALA A 64 -11.68 -3.34 3.29
C ALA A 64 -10.76 -2.12 3.10
N ARG A 65 -9.79 -1.87 4.00
CA ARG A 65 -8.95 -0.67 4.03
C ARG A 65 -7.48 -1.00 3.85
#